data_AF-D2RS61-F1
#
_entry.id   AF-D2RS61-F1
#
_cell.length_a   1.000
_cell.length_b   1.000
_cell.length_c   1.000
_cell.angle_alpha   90.00
_cell.angle_beta   90.00
_cell.angle_gamma   90.00
#
_symmetry.space_group_name_H-M   'P 1'
#
loop_
_entity.id
_entity.type
_entity.pdbx_description
1 polymer ?
#
loop_
_entity_poly.entity_id
_entity_poly.type
_entity_poly.pdbx_seq_one_letter_code
_entity_poly.pdbx_strand_id
1 'polypeptide(L)'
;MTLVDALATVLYHGYGGTQGWTGFANEGTWIIFAVILVPIYVMLVAWFVGTPRDTRTGLLGVSYLVGITTSMWVSMLVLTVILGLVFFGELPGQ
;
A
#
# COMPACT_ATOMS: atom_id res chain seq x y z
N MET A 1 18.04 21.10 23.65
CA MET A 1 17.55 19.73 23.47
C MET A 1 16.83 19.34 24.75
N THR A 2 15.54 19.05 24.66
CA THR A 2 14.72 18.70 25.84
C THR A 2 14.80 17.20 26.12
N LEU A 3 14.43 16.76 27.34
CA LEU A 3 14.34 15.34 27.70
C LEU A 3 13.40 14.57 26.74
N VAL A 4 12.34 15.24 26.29
CA VAL A 4 11.38 14.71 25.32
C VAL A 4 12.04 14.49 23.96
N ASP A 5 12.90 15.40 23.50
CA ASP A 5 13.65 15.24 22.23
C ASP A 5 14.66 14.09 22.30
N ALA A 6 15.30 13.89 23.45
CA ALA A 6 16.24 12.80 23.67
C ALA A 6 15.53 11.44 23.67
N LEU A 7 14.41 11.33 24.37
CA LEU A 7 13.56 10.14 24.34
C LEU A 7 13.02 9.88 22.93
N ALA A 8 12.50 10.91 22.25
CA ALA A 8 12.00 10.78 20.88
C ALA A 8 13.08 10.28 19.91
N THR A 9 14.32 10.73 20.07
CA THR A 9 15.46 10.26 19.25
C THR A 9 15.80 8.80 19.53
N VAL A 10 15.75 8.34 20.79
CA VAL A 10 16.02 6.93 21.14
C VAL A 10 14.87 6.00 20.73
N LEU A 11 13.63 6.46 20.85
CA LEU A 11 12.43 5.66 20.55
C LEU A 11 12.11 5.63 19.05
N TYR A 12 12.24 6.77 18.36
CA TYR A 12 11.87 6.91 16.95
C TYR A 12 13.07 7.03 16.00
N HIS A 13 14.31 7.03 16.51
CA HIS A 13 15.56 7.05 15.73
C HIS A 13 15.62 8.16 14.66
N GLY A 14 14.89 9.26 14.85
CA GLY A 14 14.81 10.35 13.87
C GLY A 14 13.91 10.06 12.66
N TYR A 15 13.20 8.93 12.62
CA TYR A 15 12.22 8.62 11.58
C TYR A 15 10.84 9.12 11.98
N GLY A 16 10.33 10.15 11.29
CA GLY A 16 8.90 10.46 11.33
C GLY A 16 8.14 9.51 10.40
N GLY A 17 7.13 8.78 10.91
CA GLY A 17 6.33 7.83 10.12
C GLY A 17 5.61 8.41 8.88
N THR A 18 5.65 9.74 8.73
CA THR A 18 5.03 10.52 7.64
C THR A 18 6.00 11.50 6.96
N GLN A 19 7.31 11.46 7.24
CA GLN A 19 8.27 12.36 6.62
C GLN A 19 8.65 11.84 5.21
N GLY A 20 7.98 12.31 4.17
CA GLY A 20 8.23 11.89 2.78
C GLY A 20 7.33 12.58 1.73
N TRP A 21 7.72 12.48 0.46
CA TRP A 21 7.06 13.10 -0.69
C TRP A 21 5.71 12.40 -0.97
N THR A 22 4.62 13.06 -0.57
CA THR A 22 3.20 12.64 -0.75
C THR A 22 2.77 11.43 0.10
N GLY A 23 1.62 11.55 0.78
CA GLY A 23 1.11 10.62 1.80
C GLY A 23 0.77 9.18 1.36
N PHE A 24 1.33 8.69 0.26
CA PHE A 24 1.15 7.32 -0.23
C PHE A 24 2.47 6.57 -0.52
N ALA A 25 3.54 7.27 -0.93
CA ALA A 25 4.80 6.63 -1.31
C ALA A 25 5.89 6.85 -0.25
N ASN A 26 5.72 6.24 0.92
CA ASN A 26 6.77 6.21 1.95
C ASN A 26 7.75 5.03 1.71
N GLU A 27 8.88 5.03 2.41
CA GLU A 27 9.92 3.98 2.38
C GLU A 27 9.32 2.58 2.59
N GLY A 28 8.39 2.43 3.54
CA GLY A 28 7.68 1.18 3.79
C GLY A 28 6.83 0.70 2.59
N THR A 29 6.15 1.62 1.89
CA THR A 29 5.39 1.31 0.67
C THR A 29 6.32 0.75 -0.40
N TRP A 30 7.48 1.38 -0.60
CA TRP A 30 8.48 0.91 -1.55
C TRP A 30 9.01 -0.48 -1.21
N ILE A 31 9.29 -0.77 0.07
CA ILE A 31 9.74 -2.10 0.49
C ILE A 31 8.69 -3.16 0.18
N ILE A 32 7.42 -2.90 0.51
CA ILE A 32 6.33 -3.85 0.29
C ILE A 32 6.14 -4.09 -1.22
N PHE A 33 5.89 -3.03 -2.00
CA PHE A 33 5.57 -3.17 -3.41
C PHE A 33 6.77 -3.55 -4.27
N ALA A 34 7.99 -3.09 -3.97
CA ALA A 34 9.14 -3.37 -4.83
C ALA A 34 9.91 -4.65 -4.46
N VAL A 35 9.98 -5.02 -3.17
CA VAL A 35 10.80 -6.16 -2.71
C VAL A 35 9.93 -7.33 -2.31
N ILE A 36 8.96 -7.11 -1.42
CA ILE A 36 8.16 -8.22 -0.87
C ILE A 36 7.25 -8.81 -1.96
N LEU A 37 6.70 -7.99 -2.85
CA LEU A 37 5.83 -8.45 -3.95
C LEU A 37 6.58 -9.07 -5.14
N VAL A 38 7.92 -9.11 -5.14
CA VAL A 38 8.71 -9.69 -6.24
C VAL A 38 8.24 -11.10 -6.66
N PRO A 39 7.99 -12.06 -5.75
CA PRO A 39 7.54 -13.39 -6.13
C PRO A 39 6.20 -13.38 -6.87
N ILE A 40 5.31 -12.45 -6.52
CA ILE A 40 4.01 -12.30 -7.18
C ILE A 40 4.21 -11.76 -8.60
N TYR A 41 5.08 -10.78 -8.79
CA TYR A 41 5.40 -10.29 -10.14
C TYR A 41 6.00 -11.39 -11.01
N VAL A 42 6.93 -12.18 -10.47
CA VAL A 42 7.52 -13.31 -11.19
C VAL A 42 6.44 -14.34 -11.55
N MET A 43 5.54 -14.67 -10.63
CA MET A 43 4.40 -15.55 -10.89
C MET A 43 3.51 -15.02 -12.02
N LEU A 44 3.14 -13.74 -11.98
CA LEU A 44 2.31 -13.12 -13.01
C LEU A 44 3.00 -13.13 -14.38
N VAL A 45 4.30 -12.81 -14.44
CA VAL A 45 5.09 -12.89 -15.67
C VAL A 45 5.14 -14.33 -16.19
N ALA A 46 5.31 -15.31 -15.30
CA ALA A 46 5.35 -16.72 -15.65
C ALA A 46 4.06 -17.22 -16.31
N TRP A 47 2.89 -16.65 -15.96
CA TRP A 47 1.62 -17.00 -16.62
C TRP A 47 1.58 -16.66 -18.11
N PHE A 48 2.34 -15.63 -18.55
CA PHE A 48 2.34 -15.17 -19.94
C PHE A 48 3.57 -15.61 -20.73
N VAL A 49 4.70 -15.84 -20.05
CA VAL A 49 5.98 -16.22 -20.67
C VAL A 49 6.23 -17.72 -20.62
N GLY A 50 5.69 -18.43 -19.62
CA GLY A 50 5.88 -19.87 -19.45
C GLY A 50 5.24 -20.73 -20.55
N THR A 51 5.60 -22.01 -20.58
CA THR A 51 4.99 -23.00 -21.49
C THR A 51 4.55 -24.23 -20.70
N PRO A 52 3.34 -24.77 -20.95
CA PRO A 52 2.30 -24.26 -21.85
C PRO A 52 1.61 -23.00 -21.27
N ARG A 53 1.23 -22.05 -22.16
CA ARG A 53 0.52 -20.82 -21.77
C ARG A 53 -0.88 -20.74 -22.36
N ASP A 54 -1.82 -20.26 -21.56
CA ASP A 54 -3.14 -19.82 -21.99
C ASP A 54 -3.39 -18.39 -21.49
N THR A 55 -3.28 -17.43 -22.41
CA THR A 55 -3.43 -16.01 -22.13
C THR A 55 -4.82 -15.65 -21.62
N ARG A 56 -5.88 -16.38 -22.01
CA ARG A 56 -7.23 -16.11 -21.50
C ARG A 56 -7.32 -16.41 -20.02
N THR A 57 -6.86 -17.59 -19.61
CA THR A 57 -6.83 -18.00 -18.21
C THR A 57 -5.93 -17.08 -17.38
N GLY A 58 -4.76 -16.71 -17.90
CA GLY A 58 -3.85 -15.76 -17.24
C GLY A 58 -4.49 -14.37 -17.05
N LEU A 59 -5.18 -13.85 -18.06
CA LEU A 59 -5.86 -12.55 -17.97
C LEU A 59 -7.02 -12.58 -16.97
N LEU A 60 -7.80 -13.67 -16.93
CA LEU A 60 -8.84 -13.87 -15.92
C LEU A 60 -8.25 -13.83 -14.51
N GLY A 61 -7.15 -14.56 -14.28
CA GLY A 61 -6.45 -14.54 -12.99
C GLY A 61 -5.97 -13.14 -12.60
N VAL A 62 -5.35 -12.40 -13.52
CA VAL A 62 -4.90 -11.01 -13.28
C VAL A 62 -6.08 -10.11 -12.92
N SER A 63 -7.19 -10.21 -13.67
CA SER A 63 -8.38 -9.39 -13.41
C SER A 63 -8.98 -9.65 -12.03
N TYR A 64 -8.99 -10.92 -11.57
CA TYR A 64 -9.40 -11.27 -10.22
C TYR A 64 -8.48 -10.67 -9.15
N LEU A 65 -7.15 -10.81 -9.33
CA LEU A 65 -6.18 -10.27 -8.37
C LEU A 65 -6.30 -8.75 -8.25
N VAL A 66 -6.32 -8.03 -9.38
CA VAL A 66 -6.49 -6.58 -9.40
C VAL A 66 -7.83 -6.18 -8.81
N GLY A 67 -8.92 -6.87 -9.17
CA GLY A 67 -10.25 -6.59 -8.65
C GLY A 67 -10.36 -6.75 -7.13
N ILE A 68 -9.80 -7.83 -6.58
CA ILE A 68 -9.82 -8.09 -5.14
C ILE A 68 -8.93 -7.08 -4.40
N THR A 69 -7.69 -6.86 -4.86
CA THR A 69 -6.81 -5.88 -4.20
C THR A 69 -7.42 -4.48 -4.26
N THR A 70 -7.98 -4.08 -5.40
CA THR A 70 -8.61 -2.76 -5.53
C THR A 70 -9.84 -2.64 -4.62
N SER A 71 -10.69 -3.66 -4.52
CA SER A 71 -11.88 -3.60 -3.67
C SER A 71 -11.53 -3.53 -2.17
N MET A 72 -10.47 -4.21 -1.74
CA MET A 72 -9.96 -4.11 -0.37
C MET A 72 -9.51 -2.68 -0.03
N TRP A 73 -8.75 -2.06 -0.91
CA TRP A 73 -8.23 -0.70 -0.67
C TRP A 73 -9.31 0.37 -0.81
N VAL A 74 -10.14 0.28 -1.85
CA VAL A 74 -11.24 1.22 -2.08
C VAL A 74 -12.27 1.16 -0.95
N SER A 75 -12.62 -0.03 -0.46
CA SER A 75 -13.56 -0.14 0.67
C SER A 75 -13.00 0.51 1.94
N MET A 76 -11.71 0.32 2.23
CA MET A 76 -11.04 0.97 3.35
C MET A 76 -11.01 2.50 3.17
N LEU A 77 -10.73 3.00 1.96
CA LEU A 77 -10.76 4.43 1.65
C LEU A 77 -12.15 5.02 1.86
N VAL A 78 -13.19 4.38 1.31
CA VAL A 78 -14.59 4.81 1.46
C VAL A 78 -14.99 4.86 2.94
N LEU A 79 -14.64 3.83 3.71
CA LEU A 79 -14.93 3.78 5.14
C LEU A 79 -14.20 4.91 5.88
N THR A 80 -12.94 5.18 5.56
CA THR A 80 -12.15 6.27 6.15
C THR A 80 -12.81 7.64 5.88
N VAL A 81 -13.28 7.87 4.66
CA VAL A 81 -13.99 9.10 4.30
C VAL A 81 -15.32 9.23 5.04
N ILE A 82 -16.11 8.15 5.11
CA ILE A 82 -17.38 8.14 5.86
C ILE A 82 -17.13 8.46 7.33
N LEU A 83 -16.12 7.86 7.95
CA LEU A 83 -15.78 8.13 9.34
C LEU A 83 -15.32 9.59 9.55
N GLY A 84 -14.49 10.11 8.65
CA GLY A 84 -14.08 11.52 8.67
C GLY A 84 -15.28 12.47 8.69
N LEU A 85 -16.21 12.26 7.75
CA LEU A 85 -17.40 13.10 7.61
C LEU A 85 -18.37 12.95 8.81
N VAL A 86 -18.60 11.72 9.29
CA VAL A 86 -19.58 11.47 10.37
C VAL A 86 -19.10 11.95 11.72
N PHE A 87 -17.82 11.74 12.05
CA PHE A 87 -17.29 12.04 13.39
C PHE A 87 -16.60 13.40 13.49
N PHE A 88 -16.05 13.90 12.38
CA PHE A 88 -15.24 15.13 12.38
C PHE A 88 -15.80 16.22 11.45
N GLY A 89 -16.80 15.91 10.61
CA GLY A 89 -17.44 16.90 9.71
C GLY A 89 -16.55 17.33 8.53
N GLU A 90 -15.38 16.70 8.36
CA GLU A 90 -14.34 17.10 7.42
C GLU A 90 -13.85 15.88 6.61
N LEU A 91 -13.20 16.15 5.48
CA LEU A 91 -12.59 15.10 4.66
C LEU A 91 -11.24 14.68 5.26
N PRO A 92 -10.87 13.39 5.20
CA PRO A 92 -9.57 12.93 5.71
C PRO A 92 -8.41 13.67 5.04
N GLY A 93 -7.56 14.33 5.85
CA GLY A 93 -6.35 15.01 5.38
C GLY A 93 -6.50 16.50 5.08
N GLN A 94 -7.64 17.11 5.43
CA GLN A 94 -7.80 18.57 5.56
C GLN A 94 -7.73 18.97 7.04
#